data_AF-A0AB37KDZ7-F1
#
_entry.id   AF-A0AB37KDZ7-F1
#
_cell.length_a   1.000
_cell.length_b   1.000
_cell.length_c   1.000
_cell.angle_alpha   90.00
_cell.angle_beta   90.00
_cell.angle_gamma   90.00
#
_symmetry.space_group_name_H-M   'P 1'
#
loop_
_entity.id
_entity.type
_entity.pdbx_description
1 polymer ?
#
loop_
_entity_poly.entity_id
_entity_poly.type
_entity_poly.pdbx_seq_one_letter_code
_entity_poly.pdbx_strand_id
1 'polypeptide(L)'
;MKKHKKYILIIGIIIILIGGTGGYYVWCAYHPEIDIQVTDFGKGDEYKIQMPSIVIAPRGTPKIASAVDVKLLQFKSQYEKIYHDIIENYKGSDVKLAIEVTDKQTILKYTGTVTTFEGETIAFDRDIACDFVLDANIIN
;
A
#
# COMPACT_ATOMS: atom_id res chain seq x y z
N MET A 1 2.94 -48.63 24.88
CA MET A 1 1.85 -47.63 24.96
C MET A 1 0.52 -48.28 24.54
N LYS A 2 -0.53 -48.29 25.38
CA LYS A 2 -1.84 -48.88 25.06
C LYS A 2 -2.40 -48.24 23.77
N LYS A 3 -3.07 -49.02 22.91
CA LYS A 3 -3.53 -48.57 21.56
C LYS A 3 -4.27 -47.22 21.59
N HIS A 4 -5.15 -47.00 22.57
CA HIS A 4 -5.88 -45.72 22.74
C HIS A 4 -4.97 -44.50 22.95
N LYS A 5 -3.87 -44.62 23.70
CA LYS A 5 -2.91 -43.53 23.91
C LYS A 5 -2.16 -43.17 22.63
N LYS A 6 -1.91 -44.16 21.75
CA LYS A 6 -1.31 -43.93 20.43
C LYS A 6 -2.28 -43.17 19.51
N TYR A 7 -3.56 -43.53 19.51
CA TYR A 7 -4.57 -42.82 18.70
C TYR A 7 -4.77 -41.37 19.16
N ILE A 8 -4.85 -41.11 20.47
CA ILE A 8 -4.97 -39.74 20.98
C ILE A 8 -3.76 -38.88 20.58
N LEU A 9 -2.55 -39.43 20.68
CA LEU A 9 -1.33 -38.73 20.26
C LEU A 9 -1.36 -38.39 18.76
N ILE A 10 -1.76 -39.34 17.91
CA ILE A 10 -1.86 -39.12 16.46
C ILE A 10 -2.90 -38.05 16.12
N ILE A 11 -4.07 -38.08 16.76
CA ILE A 11 -5.11 -37.05 16.58
C ILE A 11 -4.58 -35.68 17.00
N GLY A 12 -3.86 -35.58 18.13
CA GLY A 12 -3.25 -34.33 18.57
C GLY A 12 -2.26 -33.77 17.54
N ILE A 13 -1.41 -34.62 16.96
CA ILE A 13 -0.47 -34.22 15.89
C ILE A 13 -1.24 -33.73 14.65
N ILE A 14 -2.31 -34.43 14.25
CA ILE A 14 -3.12 -34.03 13.09
C ILE A 14 -3.77 -32.66 13.31
N ILE A 15 -4.29 -32.39 14.52
CA ILE A 15 -4.90 -31.09 14.84
C ILE A 15 -3.85 -29.97 14.76
N ILE A 16 -2.63 -30.20 15.28
CA ILE A 16 -1.53 -29.23 15.19
C ILE A 16 -1.15 -28.97 13.73
N LEU A 17 -1.07 -30.01 12.90
CA LEU A 17 -0.74 -29.88 11.47
C LEU A 17 -1.81 -29.12 10.69
N ILE A 18 -3.09 -29.40 10.94
CA ILE A 18 -4.20 -28.69 10.28
C ILE A 18 -4.28 -27.24 10.77
N GLY A 19 -4.13 -27.01 12.07
CA GLY A 19 -4.14 -25.66 12.65
C GLY A 19 -2.97 -24.82 12.17
N GLY A 20 -1.78 -25.40 12.07
CA GLY A 20 -0.58 -24.72 11.56
C GLY A 20 -0.69 -24.36 10.08
N THR A 21 -1.11 -25.31 9.24
CA THR A 21 -1.28 -25.06 7.81
C THR A 21 -2.44 -24.10 7.53
N GLY A 22 -3.56 -24.23 8.23
CA GLY A 22 -4.69 -23.30 8.14
C GLY A 22 -4.33 -21.89 8.62
N GLY A 23 -3.63 -21.77 9.75
CA GLY A 23 -3.14 -20.48 10.25
C GLY A 23 -2.18 -19.80 9.28
N TYR A 24 -1.23 -20.55 8.73
CA TYR A 24 -0.33 -20.04 7.69
C TYR A 24 -1.08 -19.60 6.43
N TYR A 25 -2.07 -20.39 5.99
CA TYR A 25 -2.89 -20.06 4.83
C TYR A 25 -3.66 -18.74 5.02
N VAL A 26 -4.26 -18.54 6.20
CA VAL A 26 -4.94 -17.28 6.54
C VAL A 26 -3.94 -16.13 6.57
N TRP A 27 -2.79 -16.31 7.23
CA TRP A 27 -1.76 -15.28 7.32
C TRP A 27 -1.29 -14.81 5.93
N CYS A 28 -1.00 -15.73 5.02
CA CYS A 28 -0.63 -15.41 3.64
C CYS A 28 -1.71 -14.60 2.88
N ALA A 29 -3.00 -14.85 3.14
CA ALA A 29 -4.08 -14.08 2.50
C ALA A 29 -4.12 -12.62 2.97
N TYR A 30 -3.73 -12.34 4.21
CA TYR A 30 -3.70 -10.99 4.78
C TYR A 30 -2.35 -10.28 4.61
N HIS A 31 -1.27 -10.99 4.26
CA HIS A 31 0.08 -10.43 4.05
C HIS A 31 0.61 -10.79 2.66
N PRO A 32 -0.04 -10.27 1.59
CA PRO A 32 0.49 -10.41 0.24
C PRO A 32 1.78 -9.62 0.07
N GLU A 33 2.48 -9.89 -1.03
CA GLU A 33 3.65 -9.11 -1.43
C GLU A 33 3.13 -7.85 -2.15
N ILE A 34 3.40 -6.69 -1.56
CA ILE A 34 3.01 -5.39 -2.11
C ILE A 34 4.29 -4.60 -2.36
N ASP A 35 4.53 -4.22 -3.60
CA ASP A 35 5.60 -3.31 -3.98
C ASP A 35 4.98 -1.97 -4.38
N ILE A 36 5.47 -0.88 -3.79
CA ILE A 36 5.13 0.48 -4.23
C ILE A 36 6.37 1.10 -4.83
N GLN A 37 6.26 1.46 -6.11
CA GLN A 37 7.29 2.22 -6.81
C GLN A 37 6.84 3.67 -6.94
N VAL A 38 7.68 4.63 -6.52
CA VAL A 38 7.44 6.04 -6.83
C VAL A 38 7.83 6.29 -8.28
N THR A 39 6.90 6.78 -9.09
CA THR A 39 7.08 6.97 -10.53
C THR A 39 6.73 8.38 -10.93
N ASP A 40 7.49 8.95 -11.87
CA ASP A 40 7.16 10.25 -12.44
C ASP A 40 5.93 10.12 -13.35
N PHE A 41 4.86 10.80 -12.98
CA PHE A 41 3.65 10.89 -13.78
C PHE A 41 3.53 12.30 -14.35
N GLY A 42 3.46 12.40 -15.68
CA GLY A 42 3.33 13.67 -16.37
C GLY A 42 2.10 13.74 -17.26
N LYS A 43 1.32 14.81 -17.12
CA LYS A 43 0.25 15.17 -18.05
C LYS A 43 0.76 16.32 -18.92
N GLY A 44 1.37 16.00 -20.07
CA GLY A 44 2.07 17.01 -20.87
C GLY A 44 3.40 17.43 -20.24
N ASP A 45 3.97 18.54 -20.75
CA ASP A 45 5.28 19.03 -20.29
C ASP A 45 5.17 19.89 -19.02
N GLU A 46 3.98 20.39 -18.70
CA GLU A 46 3.76 21.32 -17.59
C GLU A 46 3.57 20.65 -16.22
N TYR A 47 3.17 19.38 -16.19
CA TYR A 47 2.89 18.66 -14.94
C TYR A 47 3.91 17.53 -14.74
N LYS A 48 4.69 17.62 -13.68
CA LYS A 48 5.63 16.60 -13.21
C LYS A 48 5.25 16.26 -11.79
N ILE A 49 4.45 15.21 -11.61
CA ILE A 49 3.93 14.79 -10.31
C ILE A 49 4.35 13.34 -10.07
N GLN A 50 5.06 13.09 -8.98
CA GLN A 50 5.36 11.72 -8.61
C GLN A 50 4.15 11.03 -8.00
N MET A 51 3.86 9.84 -8.49
CA MET A 51 2.73 9.02 -8.06
C MET A 51 3.17 7.59 -7.75
N PRO A 52 2.52 6.92 -6.79
CA PRO A 52 2.81 5.54 -6.49
C PRO A 52 2.23 4.62 -7.58
N SER A 53 3.08 3.75 -8.12
CA SER A 53 2.71 2.59 -8.92
C SER A 53 2.71 1.37 -8.00
N ILE A 54 1.59 0.66 -7.91
CA ILE A 54 1.40 -0.43 -6.95
C ILE A 54 1.33 -1.75 -7.69
N VAL A 55 2.19 -2.68 -7.30
CA VAL A 55 2.13 -4.08 -7.73
C VAL A 55 1.78 -4.93 -6.51
N ILE A 56 0.81 -5.83 -6.69
CA ILE A 56 0.40 -6.76 -5.65
C ILE A 56 0.43 -8.20 -6.18
N ALA A 57 1.04 -9.09 -5.41
CA ALA A 57 1.09 -10.51 -5.67
C ALA A 57 0.68 -11.33 -4.44
N PRO A 58 -0.08 -12.43 -4.61
CA PRO A 58 -0.42 -13.32 -3.51
C PRO A 58 0.84 -14.01 -2.96
N ARG A 59 0.94 -14.12 -1.63
CA ARG A 59 1.98 -14.91 -0.99
C ARG A 59 1.60 -16.39 -1.04
N GLY A 60 2.09 -17.11 -2.05
CA GLY A 60 1.79 -18.53 -2.28
C GLY A 60 0.48 -18.74 -3.04
N THR A 61 -0.35 -19.67 -2.59
CA THR A 61 -1.61 -20.06 -3.26
C THR A 61 -2.91 -19.40 -2.76
N PRO A 62 -3.00 -18.81 -1.53
CA PRO A 62 -4.23 -18.15 -1.10
C PRO A 62 -4.59 -16.94 -1.95
N LYS A 63 -5.89 -16.70 -2.09
CA LYS A 63 -6.38 -15.41 -2.60
C LYS A 63 -6.13 -14.32 -1.57
N ILE A 64 -5.80 -13.13 -2.05
CA ILE A 64 -5.67 -11.92 -1.23
C ILE A 64 -6.99 -11.66 -0.51
N ALA A 65 -6.92 -11.34 0.77
CA ALA A 65 -8.08 -11.01 1.57
C ALA A 65 -8.66 -9.65 1.15
N SER A 66 -9.98 -9.55 1.03
CA SER A 66 -10.66 -8.30 0.63
C SER A 66 -10.36 -7.11 1.54
N ALA A 67 -9.97 -7.35 2.80
CA ALA A 67 -9.53 -6.29 3.71
C ALA A 67 -8.25 -5.59 3.21
N VAL A 68 -7.35 -6.31 2.53
CA VAL A 68 -6.15 -5.73 1.91
C VAL A 68 -6.54 -4.91 0.68
N ASP A 69 -7.44 -5.42 -0.15
CA ASP A 69 -7.95 -4.69 -1.32
C ASP A 69 -8.59 -3.35 -0.91
N VAL A 70 -9.38 -3.35 0.18
CA VAL A 70 -9.98 -2.12 0.72
C VAL A 70 -8.91 -1.11 1.14
N LYS A 71 -7.85 -1.54 1.83
CA LYS A 71 -6.73 -0.65 2.18
C LYS A 71 -6.05 -0.08 0.94
N LEU A 72 -5.81 -0.89 -0.09
CA LEU A 72 -5.22 -0.44 -1.35
C LEU A 72 -6.11 0.54 -2.10
N LEU A 73 -7.43 0.33 -2.12
CA LEU A 73 -8.38 1.28 -2.70
C LEU A 73 -8.41 2.60 -1.93
N GLN A 74 -8.34 2.55 -0.60
CA GLN A 74 -8.24 3.75 0.23
C GLN A 74 -6.94 4.50 -0.04
N PHE A 75 -5.81 3.80 -0.10
CA PHE A 75 -4.50 4.37 -0.44
C PHE A 75 -4.55 5.03 -1.81
N LYS A 76 -5.13 4.34 -2.81
CA LYS A 76 -5.36 4.85 -4.15
C LYS A 76 -6.17 6.14 -4.17
N SER A 77 -7.29 6.16 -3.47
CA SER A 77 -8.13 7.35 -3.37
C SER A 77 -7.39 8.55 -2.77
N GLN A 78 -6.43 8.34 -1.86
CA GLN A 78 -5.69 9.44 -1.26
C GLN A 78 -4.74 10.12 -2.24
N TYR A 79 -3.91 9.36 -2.96
CA TYR A 79 -2.99 9.98 -3.92
C TYR A 79 -3.71 10.53 -5.16
N GLU A 80 -4.83 9.94 -5.57
CA GLU A 80 -5.64 10.46 -6.68
C GLU A 80 -6.24 11.84 -6.33
N LYS A 81 -6.63 12.09 -5.08
CA LYS A 81 -7.10 13.42 -4.65
C LYS A 81 -6.04 14.51 -4.84
N ILE A 82 -4.77 14.22 -4.53
CA ILE A 82 -3.67 15.18 -4.74
C ILE A 82 -3.46 15.44 -6.23
N TYR A 83 -3.46 14.38 -7.04
CA TYR A 83 -3.35 14.52 -8.49
C TYR A 83 -4.46 15.41 -9.06
N HIS A 84 -5.71 15.19 -8.65
CA HIS A 84 -6.85 16.00 -9.06
C HIS A 84 -6.75 17.45 -8.55
N ASP A 85 -6.40 17.65 -7.29
CA ASP A 85 -6.17 19.00 -6.72
C ASP A 85 -5.13 19.78 -7.52
N ILE A 86 -4.02 19.15 -7.89
CA ILE A 86 -2.95 19.80 -8.65
C ILE A 86 -3.43 20.18 -10.06
N ILE A 87 -4.11 19.27 -10.76
CA ILE A 87 -4.51 19.49 -12.16
C ILE A 87 -5.69 20.46 -12.30
N GLU A 88 -6.57 20.51 -11.31
CA GLU A 88 -7.75 21.36 -11.35
C GLU A 88 -7.46 22.79 -10.89
N ASN A 89 -6.50 22.97 -9.97
CA ASN A 89 -6.24 24.27 -9.34
C ASN A 89 -4.95 24.96 -9.81
N TYR A 90 -4.09 24.29 -10.58
CA TYR A 90 -2.80 24.84 -11.03
C TYR A 90 -2.57 24.63 -12.52
N LYS A 91 -1.71 25.45 -13.10
CA LYS A 91 -1.32 25.42 -14.52
C LYS A 91 -0.15 24.47 -14.80
N GLY A 92 0.65 24.17 -13.79
CA GLY A 92 1.80 23.28 -13.89
C GLY A 92 2.34 22.90 -12.51
N SER A 93 3.20 21.89 -12.46
CA SER A 93 3.73 21.34 -11.20
C SER A 93 5.07 20.65 -11.38
N ASP A 94 5.89 20.71 -10.34
CA ASP A 94 7.07 19.88 -10.12
C ASP A 94 7.00 19.42 -8.65
N VAL A 95 6.35 18.28 -8.42
CA VAL A 95 6.01 17.75 -7.10
C VAL A 95 6.52 16.32 -6.98
N LYS A 96 7.30 16.08 -5.92
CA LYS A 96 7.86 14.79 -5.55
C LYS A 96 7.06 14.14 -4.44
N LEU A 97 7.12 12.81 -4.38
CA LEU A 97 6.44 12.01 -3.38
C LEU A 97 7.46 11.23 -2.57
N ALA A 98 7.38 11.34 -1.25
CA ALA A 98 8.01 10.41 -0.33
C ALA A 98 6.93 9.66 0.44
N ILE A 99 7.12 8.35 0.63
CA ILE A 99 6.20 7.50 1.40
C ILE A 99 6.90 7.07 2.68
N GLU A 100 6.30 7.37 3.82
CA GLU A 100 6.79 6.97 5.13
C GLU A 100 5.81 6.01 5.80
N VAL A 101 6.31 4.87 6.27
CA VAL A 101 5.52 3.90 7.04
C VAL A 101 5.92 3.99 8.49
N THR A 102 4.92 4.16 9.36
CA THR A 102 5.07 4.12 10.82
C THR A 102 4.27 2.94 11.38
N ASP A 103 4.39 2.68 12.68
CA ASP A 103 3.68 1.58 13.36
C ASP A 103 2.15 1.63 13.23
N LYS A 104 1.57 2.79 12.87
CA LYS A 104 0.11 3.00 12.83
C LYS A 104 -0.43 3.50 11.51
N GLN A 105 0.39 4.21 10.74
CA GLN A 105 -0.06 4.94 9.56
C GLN A 105 0.98 4.91 8.45
N THR A 106 0.48 5.00 7.23
CA THR A 106 1.26 5.26 6.02
C THR A 106 1.07 6.72 5.64
N ILE A 107 2.15 7.48 5.50
CA ILE A 107 2.13 8.92 5.23
C ILE A 107 2.66 9.15 3.82
N LEU A 108 1.91 9.89 3.01
CA LEU A 108 2.32 10.36 1.69
C LEU A 108 2.71 11.83 1.82
N LYS A 109 3.99 12.14 1.62
CA LYS A 109 4.53 13.49 1.70
C LYS A 109 4.79 14.04 0.30
N TYR A 110 4.04 15.05 -0.08
CA TYR A 110 4.19 15.71 -1.36
C TYR A 110 4.91 17.05 -1.16
N THR A 111 6.07 17.18 -1.81
CA THR A 111 6.90 18.39 -1.70
C THR A 111 7.35 18.86 -3.08
N GLY A 112 7.41 20.17 -3.29
CA GLY A 112 7.88 20.75 -4.54
C GLY A 112 7.28 22.12 -4.81
N THR A 113 6.87 22.35 -6.05
CA THR A 113 6.30 23.62 -6.50
C THR A 113 5.12 23.42 -7.44
N VAL A 114 4.21 24.39 -7.42
CA VAL A 114 3.08 24.47 -8.36
C VAL A 114 3.01 25.87 -8.95
N THR A 115 2.57 25.95 -10.20
CA THR A 115 2.41 27.21 -10.93
C THR A 115 0.95 27.58 -11.01
N THR A 116 0.55 28.73 -10.45
CA THR A 116 -0.82 29.22 -10.50
C THR A 116 -1.23 29.58 -11.94
N PHE A 117 -2.54 29.71 -12.19
CA PHE A 117 -3.02 30.17 -13.50
C PHE A 117 -2.58 31.59 -13.85
N GLU A 118 -2.25 32.40 -12.85
CA GLU A 118 -1.69 33.75 -13.00
C GLU A 118 -0.19 33.73 -13.35
N GLY A 119 0.45 32.56 -13.28
CA GLY A 119 1.86 32.35 -13.65
C GLY A 119 2.85 32.45 -12.49
N GLU A 120 2.39 32.57 -11.25
CA GLU A 120 3.24 32.57 -10.06
C GLU A 120 3.61 31.13 -9.67
N THR A 121 4.88 30.90 -9.33
CA THR A 121 5.34 29.62 -8.78
C THR A 121 5.36 29.70 -7.25
N ILE A 122 4.62 28.82 -6.60
CA ILE A 122 4.53 28.74 -5.14
C ILE A 122 4.98 27.36 -4.64
N ALA A 123 5.42 27.30 -3.38
CA ALA A 123 5.79 26.05 -2.74
C ALA A 123 4.55 25.16 -2.53
N PHE A 124 4.71 23.87 -2.78
CA PHE A 124 3.72 22.84 -2.52
C PHE A 124 4.25 21.91 -1.43
N ASP A 125 3.54 21.83 -0.31
CA ASP A 125 3.88 20.98 0.83
C ASP A 125 2.57 20.45 1.44
N ARG A 126 2.33 19.15 1.25
CA ARG A 126 1.09 18.47 1.63
C ARG A 126 1.40 17.05 2.11
N ASP A 127 0.98 16.77 3.33
CA ASP A 127 1.02 15.43 3.89
C ASP A 127 -0.38 14.81 3.92
N ILE A 128 -0.49 13.54 3.52
CA ILE A 128 -1.68 12.73 3.72
C ILE A 128 -1.34 11.53 4.59
N ALA A 129 -2.00 11.44 5.74
CA ALA A 129 -1.98 10.25 6.57
C ALA A 129 -3.09 9.27 6.14
N CYS A 130 -2.71 8.02 5.86
CA CYS A 130 -3.61 6.89 5.80
C CYS A 130 -3.69 6.25 7.20
N ASP A 131 -4.90 6.11 7.75
CA ASP A 131 -5.17 5.50 9.07
C ASP A 131 -4.96 3.97 9.11
N PHE A 132 -4.04 3.47 8.29
CA PHE A 132 -3.61 2.07 8.24
C PHE A 132 -2.14 1.96 7.84
N VAL A 133 -1.52 0.89 8.31
CA VAL A 133 -0.21 0.42 7.84
C VAL A 133 -0.41 -0.44 6.61
N LEU A 134 0.32 -0.10 5.56
CA LEU A 134 0.50 -0.94 4.38
C LEU A 134 1.81 -1.72 4.56
N ASP A 135 1.72 -3.05 4.63
CA ASP A 135 2.89 -3.92 4.64
C ASP A 135 3.40 -4.03 3.19
N ALA A 136 4.18 -3.03 2.79
CA ALA A 136 4.68 -2.89 1.43
C ALA A 136 6.17 -2.57 1.42
N ASN A 137 6.83 -3.09 0.41
CA ASN A 137 8.20 -2.72 0.07
C ASN A 137 8.17 -1.45 -0.78
N ILE A 138 8.77 -0.38 -0.27
CA ILE A 138 8.78 0.94 -0.92
C ILE A 138 10.08 1.08 -1.71
N ILE A 139 9.94 1.26 -3.02
CA ILE A 139 11.01 1.45 -3.97
C ILE A 139 10.94 2.90 -4.46
N ASN A 140 11.86 3.73 -3.96
CA ASN A 140 12.01 5.13 -4.37
C ASN A 140 12.95 5.26 -5.57
#